data_AF-A0A510V0H7-F1
#
_entry.id   AF-A0A510V0H7-F1
#
_cell.length_a   1.000
_cell.length_b   1.000
_cell.length_c   1.000
_cell.angle_alpha   90.00
_cell.angle_beta   90.00
_cell.angle_gamma   90.00
#
_symmetry.space_group_name_H-M   'P 1'
#
loop_
_entity.id
_entity.type
_entity.pdbx_description
1 polymer ?
#
loop_
_entity_poly.entity_id
_entity_poly.type
_entity_poly.pdbx_seq_one_letter_code
_entity_poly.pdbx_strand_id
1 'polypeptide(L)'
;MTSPVEQRVNDLRLDRRALRAERARVAWWRRLVRARLDLAVAQAARPQTLGEEMAFQLPLDVGLDVPRPAALAAVLDAGTDAVGSLGELRALDEQLSTYAAGVDDALTRATDRLIARLAADPGVVVTGLRESLGRG
;
A
#
# COMPACT_ATOMS: atom_id res chain seq x y z
N MET A 1 36.91 -9.19 -11.24
CA MET A 1 36.84 -8.55 -9.91
C MET A 1 36.18 -7.20 -10.12
N THR A 2 35.00 -6.97 -9.57
CA THR A 2 34.26 -5.71 -9.74
C THR A 2 35.02 -4.55 -9.10
N SER A 3 35.01 -3.39 -9.76
CA SER A 3 35.63 -2.19 -9.21
C SER A 3 34.93 -1.77 -7.91
N PRO A 4 35.63 -1.20 -6.91
CA PRO A 4 35.01 -0.69 -5.68
C PRO A 4 33.85 0.29 -5.92
N VAL A 5 33.86 1.00 -7.06
CA VAL A 5 32.79 1.92 -7.48
C VAL A 5 31.55 1.14 -7.94
N GLU A 6 31.73 0.07 -8.73
CA GLU A 6 30.65 -0.80 -9.20
C GLU A 6 29.97 -1.52 -8.03
N GLN A 7 30.77 -1.99 -7.07
CA GLN A 7 30.24 -2.62 -5.86
C GLN A 7 29.32 -1.64 -5.09
N ARG A 8 29.77 -0.40 -4.89
CA ARG A 8 28.99 0.62 -4.19
C ARG A 8 27.69 0.99 -4.91
N VAL A 9 27.68 1.00 -6.26
CA VAL A 9 26.45 1.22 -7.04
C VAL A 9 25.49 0.04 -6.91
N ASN A 10 25.99 -1.20 -6.90
CA ASN A 10 25.18 -2.39 -6.69
C ASN A 10 24.55 -2.40 -5.30
N ASP A 11 25.30 -2.03 -4.27
CA ASP A 11 24.79 -1.91 -2.90
C ASP A 11 23.63 -0.89 -2.84
N LEU A 12 23.80 0.30 -3.43
CA LEU A 12 22.74 1.32 -3.49
C LEU A 12 21.48 0.83 -4.24
N ARG A 13 21.64 0.00 -5.29
CA ARG A 13 20.51 -0.60 -6.01
C ARG A 13 19.79 -1.64 -5.16
N LEU A 14 20.52 -2.46 -4.41
CA LEU A 14 19.96 -3.44 -3.49
C LEU A 14 19.20 -2.75 -2.36
N ASP A 15 19.77 -1.72 -1.75
CA ASP A 15 19.11 -0.90 -0.72
C ASP A 15 17.80 -0.29 -1.25
N ARG A 16 17.85 0.32 -2.43
CA ARG A 16 16.64 0.89 -3.07
C ARG A 16 15.58 -0.19 -3.34
N ARG A 17 15.97 -1.39 -3.76
CA ARG A 17 15.05 -2.51 -3.99
C ARG A 17 14.41 -2.97 -2.68
N ALA A 18 15.18 -3.09 -1.61
CA ALA A 18 14.68 -3.46 -0.29
C ALA A 18 13.66 -2.44 0.22
N LEU A 19 13.95 -1.15 0.10
CA LEU A 19 13.05 -0.06 0.50
C LEU A 19 11.74 -0.04 -0.31
N ARG A 20 11.78 -0.35 -1.61
CA ARG A 20 10.56 -0.50 -2.42
C ARG A 20 9.71 -1.69 -1.98
N ALA A 21 10.33 -2.81 -1.64
CA ALA A 21 9.62 -3.97 -1.11
C ALA A 21 8.96 -3.66 0.23
N GLU A 22 9.67 -2.93 1.10
CA GLU A 22 9.11 -2.48 2.39
C GLU A 22 7.93 -1.54 2.18
N ARG A 23 8.06 -0.53 1.31
CA ARG A 23 6.96 0.37 0.97
C ARG A 23 5.70 -0.38 0.53
N ALA A 24 5.87 -1.43 -0.29
CA ALA A 24 4.74 -2.26 -0.73
C ALA A 24 4.09 -3.03 0.44
N ARG A 25 4.89 -3.58 1.36
CA ARG A 25 4.40 -4.24 2.57
C ARG A 25 3.62 -3.28 3.47
N VAL A 26 4.16 -2.08 3.71
CA VAL A 26 3.50 -1.06 4.52
C VAL A 26 2.18 -0.63 3.88
N ALA A 27 2.16 -0.42 2.56
CA ALA A 27 0.93 -0.08 1.85
C ALA A 27 -0.15 -1.16 1.98
N TRP A 28 0.24 -2.44 1.94
CA TRP A 28 -0.67 -3.55 2.16
C TRP A 28 -1.24 -3.56 3.58
N TRP A 29 -0.38 -3.41 4.60
CA TRP A 29 -0.80 -3.35 5.99
C TRP A 29 -1.74 -2.17 6.28
N ARG A 30 -1.46 -0.99 5.73
CA ARG A 30 -2.33 0.18 5.87
C ARG A 30 -3.73 -0.06 5.29
N ARG A 31 -3.82 -0.72 4.13
CA ARG A 31 -5.12 -1.09 3.54
C ARG A 31 -5.89 -2.05 4.45
N LEU A 32 -5.20 -3.03 5.03
CA LEU A 32 -5.83 -3.98 5.94
C LEU A 32 -6.34 -3.32 7.23
N VAL A 33 -5.54 -2.46 7.86
CA VAL A 33 -5.93 -1.73 9.07
C VAL A 33 -7.10 -0.79 8.79
N ARG A 34 -7.09 -0.07 7.67
CA ARG A 34 -8.22 0.78 7.25
C ARG A 34 -9.49 0.00 7.00
N ALA A 35 -9.41 -1.13 6.30
CA ALA A 35 -10.58 -1.99 6.09
C ALA A 35 -11.19 -2.48 7.43
N ARG A 36 -10.34 -2.76 8.44
CA ARG A 36 -10.82 -3.09 9.79
C ARG A 36 -11.44 -1.90 10.51
N LEU A 37 -10.85 -0.71 10.38
CA LEU A 37 -11.43 0.53 10.92
C LEU A 37 -12.79 0.81 10.28
N ASP A 38 -12.89 0.71 8.96
CA ASP A 38 -14.13 0.95 8.21
C ASP A 38 -15.23 -0.03 8.65
N LEU A 39 -14.89 -1.32 8.86
CA LEU A 39 -15.81 -2.31 9.40
C LEU A 39 -16.26 -1.97 10.83
N ALA A 40 -15.33 -1.59 11.70
CA ALA A 40 -15.63 -1.22 13.08
C ALA A 40 -16.53 0.02 13.15
N VAL A 41 -16.28 1.01 12.30
CA VAL A 41 -17.14 2.19 12.14
C VAL A 41 -18.51 1.80 11.62
N ALA A 42 -18.59 0.93 10.61
CA ALA A 42 -19.87 0.46 10.06
C ALA A 42 -20.69 -0.39 11.05
N GLN A 43 -20.04 -1.09 11.99
CA GLN A 43 -20.73 -1.79 13.08
C GLN A 43 -21.30 -0.80 14.11
N ALA A 44 -20.55 0.25 14.47
CA ALA A 44 -20.98 1.27 15.42
C ALA A 44 -22.02 2.25 14.83
N ALA A 45 -21.88 2.57 13.55
CA ALA A 45 -22.74 3.44 12.77
C ALA A 45 -23.13 2.71 11.48
N ARG A 46 -24.23 1.94 11.55
CA ARG A 46 -24.74 1.14 10.44
C ARG A 46 -24.97 2.02 9.20
N PRO A 47 -24.47 1.61 8.02
CA PRO A 47 -24.83 2.25 6.76
C PRO A 47 -26.35 2.21 6.51
N GLN A 48 -26.87 3.19 5.78
CA GLN A 48 -28.26 3.19 5.32
C GLN A 48 -28.54 2.00 4.40
N THR A 49 -29.80 1.55 4.38
CA THR A 49 -30.27 0.51 3.47
C THR A 49 -30.12 0.96 2.01
N LEU A 50 -29.47 0.16 1.18
CA LEU A 50 -29.38 0.45 -0.26
C LEU A 50 -30.76 0.34 -0.92
N GLY A 51 -31.07 1.30 -1.80
CA GLY A 51 -32.26 1.28 -2.64
C GLY A 51 -33.56 1.74 -1.96
N GLU A 52 -33.60 1.90 -0.64
CA GLU A 52 -34.82 2.30 0.08
C GLU A 52 -35.28 3.70 -0.32
N GLU A 53 -34.38 4.67 -0.34
CA GLU A 53 -34.69 6.05 -0.73
C GLU A 53 -35.03 6.18 -2.23
N MET A 54 -34.51 5.28 -3.06
CA MET A 54 -34.62 5.33 -4.52
C MET A 54 -35.60 4.30 -5.11
N ALA A 55 -36.38 3.61 -4.27
CA ALA A 55 -37.18 2.44 -4.66
C ALA A 55 -38.16 2.70 -5.83
N PHE A 56 -38.66 3.93 -5.94
CA PHE A 56 -39.60 4.34 -6.98
C PHE A 56 -38.97 5.19 -8.08
N GLN A 57 -37.67 5.47 -7.99
CA GLN A 57 -36.92 6.30 -8.93
C GLN A 57 -35.95 5.47 -9.78
N LEU A 58 -35.54 4.30 -9.30
CA LEU A 58 -34.68 3.39 -10.04
C LEU A 58 -35.45 2.74 -11.20
N PRO A 59 -34.82 2.61 -12.38
CA PRO A 59 -35.27 1.68 -13.40
C PRO A 59 -35.47 0.27 -12.81
N LEU A 60 -36.53 -0.42 -13.24
CA LEU A 60 -36.93 -1.70 -12.65
C LEU A 60 -35.81 -2.74 -12.71
N ASP A 61 -35.11 -2.82 -13.83
CA ASP A 61 -33.97 -3.72 -14.05
C ASP A 61 -32.85 -3.48 -13.01
N VAL A 62 -32.54 -2.22 -12.72
CA VAL A 62 -31.55 -1.86 -11.70
C VAL A 62 -32.06 -2.15 -10.29
N GLY A 63 -33.34 -1.88 -10.02
CA GLY A 63 -33.97 -2.12 -8.72
C GLY A 63 -33.98 -3.61 -8.31
N LEU A 64 -34.08 -4.51 -9.29
CA LEU A 64 -34.05 -5.96 -9.06
C LEU A 64 -32.68 -6.48 -8.62
N ASP A 65 -31.60 -5.78 -8.98
CA ASP A 65 -30.23 -6.16 -8.65
C ASP A 65 -29.74 -5.58 -7.31
N VAL A 66 -30.58 -4.82 -6.60
CA VAL A 66 -30.22 -4.26 -5.28
C VAL A 66 -29.96 -5.41 -4.29
N PRO A 67 -28.77 -5.48 -3.67
CA PRO A 67 -28.47 -6.53 -2.70
C PRO A 67 -29.44 -6.49 -1.53
N ARG A 68 -29.87 -7.67 -1.07
CA ARG A 68 -30.82 -7.77 0.05
C ARG A 68 -30.20 -7.13 1.31
N PRO A 69 -30.94 -6.28 2.06
CA PRO A 69 -30.42 -5.62 3.25
C PRO A 69 -29.84 -6.61 4.28
N ALA A 70 -30.52 -7.74 4.49
CA ALA A 70 -30.06 -8.80 5.40
C ALA A 70 -28.72 -9.43 4.98
N ALA A 71 -28.46 -9.56 3.68
CA ALA A 71 -27.19 -10.09 3.19
C ALA A 71 -26.04 -9.11 3.46
N LEU A 72 -26.28 -7.80 3.34
CA LEU A 72 -25.30 -6.76 3.67
C LEU A 72 -25.07 -6.64 5.18
N ALA A 73 -26.14 -6.75 5.98
CA ALA A 73 -26.05 -6.74 7.45
C ALA A 73 -25.21 -7.93 7.96
N ALA A 74 -25.38 -9.12 7.37
CA ALA A 74 -24.61 -10.30 7.74
C ALA A 74 -23.09 -10.15 7.55
N VAL A 75 -22.65 -9.35 6.57
CA VAL A 75 -21.21 -9.04 6.37
C VAL A 75 -20.64 -8.27 7.56
N LEU A 76 -21.43 -7.36 8.14
CA LEU A 76 -21.02 -6.55 9.29
C LEU A 76 -21.03 -7.40 10.59
N ASP A 77 -21.98 -8.32 10.70
CA ASP A 77 -22.18 -9.16 11.89
C ASP A 77 -21.21 -10.35 11.98
N ALA A 78 -20.56 -10.73 10.88
CA ALA A 78 -19.61 -11.83 10.82
C ALA A 78 -18.25 -11.53 11.49
N GLY A 79 -18.03 -10.32 12.02
CA GLY A 79 -16.76 -9.87 12.60
C GLY A 79 -16.71 -9.99 14.13
N THR A 80 -15.51 -10.20 14.67
CA THR A 80 -15.24 -10.07 16.12
C THR A 80 -15.43 -8.61 16.59
N ASP A 81 -15.71 -8.40 17.88
CA ASP A 81 -15.95 -7.09 18.54
C ASP A 81 -14.97 -5.99 18.08
N ALA A 82 -15.31 -5.34 16.98
CA ALA A 82 -14.43 -4.40 16.31
C ALA A 82 -14.52 -3.01 16.97
N VAL A 83 -15.67 -2.70 17.57
CA VAL A 83 -15.94 -1.42 18.24
C VAL A 83 -15.02 -1.22 19.46
N GLY A 84 -14.77 -2.28 20.25
CA GLY A 84 -13.89 -2.22 21.42
C GLY A 84 -12.41 -1.94 21.09
N SER A 85 -11.98 -2.23 19.86
CA SER A 85 -10.59 -2.05 19.40
C SER A 85 -10.37 -0.80 18.54
N LEU A 86 -11.39 0.06 18.36
CA LEU A 86 -11.30 1.26 17.52
C LEU A 86 -10.14 2.19 17.90
N GLY A 87 -9.91 2.40 19.20
CA GLY A 87 -8.81 3.24 19.69
C GLY A 87 -7.44 2.67 19.30
N GLU A 88 -7.24 1.38 19.51
CA GLU A 88 -6.01 0.66 19.17
C GLU A 88 -5.77 0.64 17.64
N LEU A 89 -6.82 0.41 16.85
CA LEU A 89 -6.74 0.43 15.39
C LEU A 89 -6.36 1.81 14.85
N ARG A 90 -6.88 2.90 15.46
CA ARG A 90 -6.49 4.27 15.09
C ARG A 90 -5.03 4.56 15.43
N ALA A 91 -4.58 4.18 16.62
CA ALA A 91 -3.18 4.30 17.01
C ALA A 91 -2.26 3.52 16.07
N LEU A 92 -2.68 2.33 15.63
CA LEU A 92 -1.94 1.53 14.67
C LEU A 92 -1.89 2.16 13.26
N ASP A 93 -3.00 2.73 12.75
CA ASP A 93 -2.97 3.46 11.47
C ASP A 93 -2.04 4.68 11.53
N GLU A 94 -2.02 5.40 12.66
CA GLU A 94 -1.11 6.52 12.88
C GLU A 94 0.36 6.07 12.90
N GLN A 95 0.66 4.99 13.63
CA GLN A 95 2.00 4.41 13.67
C GLN A 95 2.46 3.94 12.29
N LEU A 96 1.59 3.24 11.54
CA LEU A 96 1.86 2.83 10.17
C LEU A 96 2.02 4.03 9.23
N SER A 97 1.31 5.13 9.48
CA SER A 97 1.44 6.36 8.72
C SER A 97 2.82 6.99 8.89
N THR A 98 3.26 7.10 10.14
CA THR A 98 4.60 7.59 10.50
C THR A 98 5.69 6.69 9.90
N TYR A 99 5.53 5.38 10.02
CA TYR A 99 6.49 4.43 9.44
C TYR A 99 6.54 4.53 7.90
N ALA A 100 5.39 4.62 7.24
CA ALA A 100 5.31 4.79 5.79
C ALA A 100 6.05 6.04 5.31
N ALA A 101 5.86 7.17 5.99
CA ALA A 101 6.58 8.41 5.70
C ALA A 101 8.09 8.22 5.84
N GLY A 102 8.54 7.56 6.90
CA GLY A 102 9.96 7.24 7.09
C GLY A 102 10.55 6.35 5.99
N VAL A 103 9.80 5.35 5.51
CA VAL A 103 10.20 4.48 4.41
C VAL A 103 10.27 5.24 3.08
N ASP A 104 9.29 6.11 2.80
CA ASP A 104 9.27 6.93 1.58
C ASP A 104 10.43 7.94 1.58
N ASP A 105 10.72 8.56 2.72
CA ASP A 105 11.88 9.44 2.89
C ASP A 105 13.20 8.70 2.69
N ALA A 106 13.32 7.48 3.26
CA ALA A 106 14.50 6.65 3.08
C ALA A 106 14.68 6.23 1.61
N LEU A 107 13.59 5.88 0.93
CA LEU A 107 13.60 5.52 -0.50
C LEU A 107 14.00 6.72 -1.37
N THR A 108 13.51 7.92 -1.05
CA THR A 108 13.87 9.16 -1.73
C THR A 108 15.38 9.41 -1.57
N ARG A 109 15.90 9.41 -0.34
CA ARG A 109 17.34 9.56 -0.08
C ARG A 109 18.20 8.51 -0.78
N ALA A 110 17.78 7.25 -0.79
CA ALA A 110 18.50 6.18 -1.49
C ALA A 110 18.52 6.39 -3.01
N THR A 111 17.41 6.89 -3.56
CA THR A 111 17.30 7.23 -4.97
C THR A 111 18.19 8.42 -5.32
N ASP A 112 18.21 9.47 -4.51
CA ASP A 112 19.07 10.64 -4.73
C ASP A 112 20.55 10.27 -4.67
N ARG A 113 20.96 9.44 -3.70
CA ARG A 113 22.34 8.93 -3.61
C ARG A 113 22.73 8.12 -4.84
N LEU A 114 21.82 7.28 -5.36
CA LEU A 114 22.07 6.51 -6.56
C LEU A 114 22.19 7.43 -7.78
N ILE A 115 21.30 8.41 -7.94
CA ILE A 115 21.37 9.39 -9.04
C ILE A 115 22.68 10.17 -8.98
N ALA A 116 23.02 10.73 -7.81
CA ALA A 116 24.26 11.50 -7.63
C ALA A 116 25.50 10.66 -7.95
N ARG A 117 25.51 9.39 -7.53
CA ARG A 117 26.62 8.48 -7.84
C ARG A 117 26.72 8.17 -9.34
N LEU A 118 25.59 7.91 -10.00
CA LEU A 118 25.57 7.64 -11.44
C LEU A 118 25.95 8.87 -12.27
N ALA A 119 25.59 10.07 -11.80
CA ALA A 119 25.99 11.33 -12.43
C ALA A 119 27.49 11.61 -12.29
N ALA A 120 28.09 11.27 -11.14
CA ALA A 120 29.52 11.43 -10.90
C ALA A 120 30.37 10.45 -11.72
N ASP A 121 29.90 9.20 -11.90
CA ASP A 121 30.63 8.13 -12.59
C ASP A 121 29.78 7.46 -13.69
N PRO A 122 29.50 8.14 -14.82
CA PRO A 122 28.63 7.61 -15.88
C PRO A 122 29.21 6.35 -16.56
N GLY A 123 30.53 6.14 -16.48
CA GLY A 123 31.21 4.95 -17.02
C GLY A 123 30.69 3.63 -16.43
N VAL A 124 30.22 3.64 -15.18
CA VAL A 124 29.66 2.45 -14.50
C VAL A 124 28.35 1.97 -15.14
N VAL A 125 27.58 2.88 -15.75
CA VAL A 125 26.36 2.54 -16.50
C VAL A 125 26.73 1.78 -17.77
N VAL A 126 27.77 2.25 -18.48
CA VAL A 126 28.22 1.69 -19.76
C VAL A 126 28.84 0.31 -19.58
N THR A 127 29.63 0.10 -18.52
CA THR A 127 30.24 -1.22 -18.21
C THR A 127 29.17 -2.26 -17.87
N GLY A 128 28.19 -1.91 -17.03
CA GLY A 128 27.09 -2.82 -16.68
C GLY A 128 26.18 -3.18 -17.85
N LEU A 129 26.00 -2.28 -18.82
CA LEU A 129 25.24 -2.56 -20.05
C LEU A 129 26.00 -3.51 -20.99
N ARG A 130 27.33 -3.34 -21.11
CA ARG A 130 28.20 -4.22 -21.91
C ARG A 130 28.28 -5.64 -21.33
N GLU A 131 28.36 -5.80 -20.02
CA GLU A 131 28.33 -7.13 -19.38
C GLU A 131 26.99 -7.84 -19.55
N SER A 132 25.87 -7.11 -19.57
CA SER A 132 24.54 -7.66 -19.83
C SER A 132 24.34 -8.12 -21.28
N LEU A 133 25.02 -7.49 -22.25
CA LEU A 133 24.89 -7.80 -23.67
C LEU A 133 25.93 -8.84 -24.16
N GLY A 134 27.04 -9.02 -23.44
CA GLY A 134 28.07 -10.01 -23.76
C GLY A 134 27.85 -11.41 -23.18
N ARG A 135 26.72 -11.63 -22.48
CA ARG A 135 26.37 -12.92 -21.84
C ARG A 135 25.14 -13.59 -22.49
N GLY A 136 24.91 -13.30 -23.77
CA GLY A 136 23.90 -13.93 -24.62
C GLY A 136 24.49 -15.00 -25.52
#